data_AF-A0A537RGC9-F1
#
_entry.id   AF-A0A537RGC9-F1
#
_cell.length_a   1.000
_cell.length_b   1.000
_cell.length_c   1.000
_cell.angle_alpha   90.00
_cell.angle_beta   90.00
_cell.angle_gamma   90.00
#
_symmetry.space_group_name_H-M   'P 1'
#
loop_
_entity.id
_entity.type
_entity.pdbx_description
1 polymer ?
#
loop_
_entity_poly.entity_id
_entity_poly.type
_entity_poly.pdbx_seq_one_letter_code
_entity_poly.pdbx_strand_id
1 'polypeptide(L)' 'MGAVMVRCPQTGRDIPTGLVTDRKSFESMPVFFARVHCPICRTEHEWFAKEAWVCEAEPRLESKALL' A
#
# COMPACT_ATOMS: atom_id res chain seq x y z
N MET A 1 6.00 8.84 -4.53
CA MET A 1 6.10 7.42 -4.10
C MET A 1 5.15 7.22 -2.93
N GLY A 2 4.50 6.05 -2.87
CA GLY A 2 3.49 5.72 -1.88
C GLY A 2 3.64 4.30 -1.36
N ALA A 3 2.88 3.96 -0.32
CA ALA A 3 2.82 2.60 0.20
C ALA A 3 1.92 1.74 -0.69
N VAL A 4 2.35 0.51 -0.99
CA VAL A 4 1.45 -0.49 -1.57
C VAL A 4 0.55 -1.00 -0.45
N MET A 5 -0.75 -0.89 -0.69
CA MET A 5 -1.80 -1.23 0.24
C MET A 5 -2.59 -2.42 -0.28
N VAL A 6 -3.09 -3.22 0.66
CA VAL A 6 -4.07 -4.29 0.40
C VAL A 6 -5.18 -4.23 1.43
N ARG A 7 -6.30 -4.89 1.15
CA ARG A 7 -7.40 -5.01 2.10
C ARG A 7 -7.23 -6.29 2.92
N CYS A 8 -7.26 -6.15 4.25
CA CYS A 8 -7.32 -7.30 5.15
C CYS A 8 -8.65 -8.05 4.91
N PRO A 9 -8.63 -9.33 4.49
CA PRO A 9 -9.85 -10.09 4.22
C PRO A 9 -10.68 -10.38 5.48
N GLN A 10 -10.05 -10.34 6.65
CA GLN A 10 -10.72 -10.61 7.94
C GLN A 10 -11.43 -9.39 8.50
N THR A 11 -10.93 -8.17 8.25
CA THR A 11 -11.44 -6.94 8.87
C THR A 11 -11.96 -5.92 7.89
N GLY A 12 -11.73 -6.12 6.59
CA GLY A 12 -12.06 -5.16 5.54
C GLY A 12 -11.21 -3.88 5.58
N ARG A 13 -10.25 -3.76 6.48
CA ARG A 13 -9.42 -2.56 6.64
C ARG A 13 -8.17 -2.60 5.77
N ASP A 14 -7.72 -1.43 5.35
CA ASP A 14 -6.55 -1.28 4.49
C ASP A 14 -5.28 -1.39 5.34
N ILE A 15 -4.30 -2.14 4.85
CA ILE A 15 -3.03 -2.40 5.52
C ILE A 15 -1.85 -2.20 4.56
N PRO A 16 -0.72 -1.65 5.04
CA PRO A 16 0.49 -1.52 4.23
C PRO A 16 1.17 -2.88 4.08
N THR A 17 1.66 -3.17 2.88
CA THR A 17 2.40 -4.42 2.60
C THR A 17 3.89 -4.35 2.98
N GLY A 18 4.39 -3.14 3.26
CA GLY A 18 5.81 -2.85 3.44
C GLY A 18 6.54 -2.47 2.15
N LEU A 19 5.91 -2.62 0.98
CA LEU A 19 6.45 -2.15 -0.29
C LEU A 19 6.15 -0.66 -0.48
N VAL A 20 7.13 0.07 -1.03
CA VAL A 20 7.00 1.49 -1.38
C VAL A 20 7.41 1.68 -2.83
N THR A 21 6.53 2.27 -3.63
CA THR A 21 6.76 2.55 -5.06
C THR A 21 5.82 3.66 -5.52
N ASP A 22 6.05 4.25 -6.69
CA ASP A 22 5.02 5.04 -7.36
C ASP A 22 4.03 4.13 -8.12
N ARG A 23 2.86 4.70 -8.45
CA ARG A 23 1.79 4.00 -9.16
C ARG A 23 2.23 3.43 -10.51
N LYS A 24 2.94 4.21 -11.32
CA LYS A 24 3.33 3.81 -12.69
C LYS A 24 4.29 2.62 -12.65
N SER A 25 5.26 2.65 -11.75
CA SER A 25 6.18 1.54 -11.54
C SER A 25 5.46 0.28 -11.07
N PHE A 26 4.50 0.40 -10.14
CA PHE A 26 3.71 -0.75 -9.66
C PHE A 26 2.85 -1.37 -10.77
N GLU A 27 2.15 -0.55 -11.55
CA GLU A 27 1.31 -1.01 -12.67
C GLU A 27 2.12 -1.67 -13.79
N SER A 28 3.41 -1.34 -13.90
CA SER A 28 4.33 -1.94 -14.88
C SER A 28 4.96 -3.25 -14.40
N MET A 29 4.79 -3.62 -13.12
CA MET A 29 5.33 -4.87 -12.59
C MET A 29 4.55 -6.07 -13.13
N PRO A 30 5.24 -7.21 -13.40
CA PRO A 30 4.56 -8.47 -13.66
C PRO A 30 3.60 -8.81 -12.52
N VAL A 31 2.45 -9.42 -12.83
CA VAL A 31 1.50 -9.85 -11.79
C VAL A 31 2.17 -10.94 -10.92
N PHE A 32 2.20 -10.71 -9.61
CA PHE A 32 2.76 -11.62 -8.62
C PHE A 32 1.79 -11.86 -7.45
N PHE A 33 2.13 -12.86 -6.63
CA PHE A 33 1.51 -13.11 -5.33
C PHE A 33 2.54 -12.86 -4.22
N ALA A 34 2.09 -12.37 -3.07
CA ALA A 34 2.95 -12.10 -1.92
C ALA A 34 2.18 -12.30 -0.61
N ARG A 35 2.91 -12.21 0.51
CA ARG A 35 2.34 -12.28 1.86
C ARG A 35 2.56 -10.98 2.62
N VAL A 36 1.64 -10.68 3.53
CA VAL A 36 1.76 -9.57 4.47
C VAL A 36 1.27 -10.01 5.85
N HIS A 37 2.00 -9.65 6.89
CA HIS A 37 1.49 -9.77 8.25
C HIS A 37 0.55 -8.60 8.56
N CYS A 38 -0.71 -8.89 8.87
CA CYS A 38 -1.70 -7.87 9.17
C CYS A 38 -1.52 -7.35 10.61
N PRO A 39 -1.22 -6.05 10.82
CA PRO A 39 -1.09 -5.49 12.16
C PRO A 39 -2.43 -5.40 12.90
N ILE A 40 -3.55 -5.61 12.21
CA ILE A 40 -4.89 -5.44 12.75
C ILE A 40 -5.43 -6.76 13.31
N CYS A 41 -5.50 -7.81 12.47
CA CYS A 41 -5.98 -9.13 12.91
C CYS A 41 -4.86 -10.07 13.38
N ARG A 42 -3.59 -9.66 13.24
CA ARG A 42 -2.41 -10.39 13.72
C ARG A 42 -2.21 -11.77 13.07
N THR A 43 -2.54 -11.87 11.79
CA THR A 43 -2.35 -13.08 10.97
C THR A 43 -1.69 -12.74 9.63
N GLU A 44 -1.12 -13.74 8.95
CA GLU A 44 -0.61 -13.57 7.58
C GLU A 44 -1.74 -13.62 6.55
N HIS A 45 -1.61 -12.79 5.51
CA HIS A 45 -2.50 -12.77 4.37
C HIS A 45 -1.72 -12.89 3.07
N GLU A 46 -2.19 -13.78 2.21
CA GLU A 46 -1.80 -13.82 0.81
C GLU A 46 -2.60 -12.76 0.04
N TRP A 47 -1.95 -12.11 -0.92
CA TRP A 47 -2.56 -11.09 -1.75
C TRP A 47 -1.95 -11.12 -3.15
N PHE A 48 -2.77 -10.75 -4.14
CA PHE A 48 -2.33 -10.61 -5.52
C PHE A 48 -2.05 -9.15 -5.87
N ALA A 49 -1.05 -8.91 -6.73
CA ALA A 49 -0.75 -7.56 -7.21
C ALA A 49 -1.99 -6.83 -7.79
N LYS A 50 -2.95 -7.57 -8.35
CA LYS A 50 -4.21 -7.05 -8.89
C LYS A 50 -5.19 -6.52 -7.83
N GLU A 51 -5.06 -6.95 -6.58
CA GLU A 51 -5.92 -6.55 -5.45
C GLU A 51 -5.30 -5.39 -4.65
N ALA A 52 -4.06 -5.03 -4.98
CA ALA A 52 -3.28 -4.01 -4.30
C ALA A 52 -3.36 -2.68 -5.03
N TRP A 53 -3.10 -1.60 -4.30
CA TRP A 53 -3.02 -0.25 -4.87
C TRP A 53 -1.94 0.58 -4.19
N VAL A 54 -1.40 1.59 -4.89
CA VAL A 54 -0.45 2.53 -4.30
C VAL A 54 -1.21 3.69 -3.67
N CYS A 55 -1.09 3.82 -2.34
CA CYS A 55 -1.51 5.01 -1.59
C CYS A 55 -0.35 6.01 -1.58
N GLU A 56 -0.35 6.89 -2.59
CA GLU A 56 0.56 8.01 -2.65
C GLU A 56 0.09 9.07 -1.66
N ALA A 57 0.95 9.47 -0.72
CA ALA A 57 0.69 10.69 0.03
C ALA A 57 0.65 11.83 -1.00
N GLU A 58 -0.37 12.68 -0.93
CA GLU A 58 -0.26 13.98 -1.60
C GLU A 58 1.05 14.60 -1.12
N PRO A 59 1.88 15.16 -2.02
CA PRO A 59 3.00 15.95 -1.58
C PRO A 59 2.42 16.96 -0.61
N ARG A 60 2.83 16.90 0.66
CA ARG A 60 2.56 17.98 1.59
C ARG A 60 3.13 19.19 0.89
N LEU A 61 2.27 20.02 0.30
CA LEU A 61 2.61 21.40 0.02
C LEU A 61 3.06 21.88 1.39
N GLU A 62 4.37 22.00 1.56
CA GLU A 62 4.94 22.56 2.76
C GLU A 62 4.11 23.81 3.01
N SER A 63 3.36 23.79 4.10
CA SER A 63 2.69 24.99 4.56
C SER A 63 3.84 25.93 4.84
N LYS A 64 4.14 26.82 3.88
CA LYS A 64 4.92 28.03 4.12
C LYS A 64 4.04 28.88 5.02
N ALA A 65 3.97 28.48 6.29
CA ALA A 65 3.68 29.38 7.38
C ALA A 65 4.98 30.12 7.69
N LEU A 66 4.87 31.45 7.73
CA LEU A 66 5.91 32.47 7.99
C LEU A 66 6.93 32.64 6.85
N LEU A 67 7.07 33.83 6.25
CA LEU A 67 7.07 35.19 6.81
C LEU A 67 6.22 36.18 6.00
#